data_AF-A0AA88GI89-F1
#
_entry.id   AF-A0AA88GI89-F1
#
_cell.length_a   1.000
_cell.length_b   1.000
_cell.length_c   1.000
_cell.angle_alpha   90.00
_cell.angle_beta   90.00
_cell.angle_gamma   90.00
#
_symmetry.space_group_name_H-M   'P 1'
#
loop_
_entity.id
_entity.type
_entity.pdbx_description
1 polymer ?
#
loop_
_entity_poly.entity_id
_entity_poly.type
_entity_poly.pdbx_seq_one_letter_code
_entity_poly.pdbx_strand_id
1 'polypeptide(L)'
;MQTLTPSPCHIIHLIDFKLTDDSNVDHHYGLIKDDSFFECIRNLQLMFKDQRSKTLLKNHLVHEIKKNHNVYTLQIVNSEDDYLKSLRFDRDIVASVVHVNPSKLFEFSKIPHLIRDPVIVKSAIESTNLNQVDVLQYIDSSFYKDRELMLKSLSHGISSYVKYFDASLINDRAFLLECVKVCSGTYRHLSREFQHDHEITKLAFSNDFSGEAFKYAPSKFVSKRKYVLLAVSSCGKSLQRASKPLRNDVEVVLTAVKQNGLALEFAHSNLKSHYEIIRNAVKQNGLALSFVKDLLQSLLLHDEALILDALNSELRAYKFLTKSMRLKYAKRLGHLYFPMNIKALYASDKKAHIVLGGRPCQTVATRTSKAGKHGAAKTYIDAIDLFNGRRRENIFSATSEIQVPFVFEDEYCVVMMMIK
;
A
#
# COMPACT_ATOMS: atom_id res chain seq x y z
N MET A 1 -55.77 23.73 -9.39
CA MET A 1 -55.38 25.12 -9.09
C MET A 1 -54.04 25.09 -8.40
N GLN A 2 -53.03 25.72 -9.03
CA GLN A 2 -51.75 26.22 -8.48
C GLN A 2 -50.87 25.16 -7.78
N THR A 3 -49.83 24.56 -8.37
CA THR A 3 -48.60 25.13 -8.97
C THR A 3 -48.19 26.46 -8.35
N LEU A 4 -47.04 26.48 -7.65
CA LEU A 4 -45.90 27.40 -7.89
C LEU A 4 -44.73 27.09 -6.93
N THR A 5 -43.72 26.42 -7.52
CA THR A 5 -42.25 26.61 -7.37
C THR A 5 -41.59 26.77 -5.98
N PRO A 6 -40.57 25.93 -5.65
CA PRO A 6 -39.50 26.34 -4.74
C PRO A 6 -38.52 27.28 -5.45
N SER A 7 -38.17 28.40 -4.83
CA SER A 7 -37.10 29.30 -5.26
C SER A 7 -36.42 29.93 -4.02
N PRO A 8 -35.18 30.45 -4.12
CA PRO A 8 -33.97 29.64 -4.00
C PRO A 8 -32.97 30.21 -2.97
N CYS A 9 -32.05 29.35 -2.48
CA CYS A 9 -30.76 29.68 -1.84
C CYS A 9 -30.88 30.46 -0.50
N HIS A 10 -30.28 30.05 0.62
CA HIS A 10 -28.85 29.80 0.83
C HIS A 10 -28.70 28.91 2.07
N ILE A 11 -28.28 27.66 1.89
CA ILE A 11 -27.84 26.81 3.00
C ILE A 11 -26.31 26.84 2.98
N ILE A 12 -25.71 27.69 3.82
CA ILE A 12 -24.30 27.54 4.18
C ILE A 12 -24.27 26.50 5.32
N HIS A 13 -24.04 25.25 4.95
CA HIS A 13 -23.66 24.20 5.89
C HIS A 13 -22.29 24.53 6.45
N LEU A 14 -22.21 24.79 7.75
CA LEU A 14 -20.95 24.69 8.46
C LEU A 14 -21.24 24.03 9.80
N ILE A 15 -20.69 22.81 9.87
CA ILE A 15 -20.76 21.76 10.88
C ILE A 15 -22.04 20.90 10.86
N ASP A 16 -22.05 19.93 9.94
CA ASP A 16 -22.78 18.66 10.06
C ASP A 16 -21.88 17.53 9.50
N PHE A 17 -21.63 16.48 10.30
CA PHE A 17 -21.00 15.22 9.85
C PHE A 17 -22.12 14.24 9.45
N LYS A 18 -22.77 14.43 8.29
CA LYS A 18 -23.83 13.51 7.82
C LYS A 18 -23.34 12.69 6.62
N LEU A 19 -23.06 11.41 6.87
CA LEU A 19 -23.15 10.36 5.85
C LEU A 19 -24.64 10.02 5.72
N THR A 20 -25.27 10.40 4.61
CA THR A 20 -26.63 9.95 4.28
C THR A 20 -26.57 8.48 3.86
N ASP A 21 -27.39 7.65 4.51
CA ASP A 21 -27.86 6.39 3.94
C ASP A 21 -28.73 6.74 2.72
N ASP A 22 -28.13 6.75 1.54
CA ASP A 22 -28.86 6.45 0.32
C ASP A 22 -28.06 5.40 -0.44
N SER A 23 -28.65 4.22 -0.49
CA SER A 23 -28.23 3.10 -1.30
C SER A 23 -27.92 3.57 -2.73
N ASN A 24 -26.70 3.28 -3.18
CA ASN A 24 -26.17 3.40 -4.56
C ASN A 24 -25.41 4.68 -4.93
N VAL A 25 -24.23 4.94 -4.34
CA VAL A 25 -23.09 5.48 -5.12
C VAL A 25 -21.77 4.99 -4.51
N ASP A 26 -20.97 4.26 -5.29
CA ASP A 26 -19.54 4.00 -5.01
C ASP A 26 -18.80 5.34 -4.89
N HIS A 27 -18.10 5.63 -3.78
CA HIS A 27 -16.82 6.36 -3.72
C HIS A 27 -16.24 6.33 -2.28
N HIS A 28 -14.90 6.38 -2.18
CA HIS A 28 -14.11 6.10 -0.98
C HIS A 28 -14.31 7.11 0.16
N TYR A 29 -14.67 6.64 1.36
CA TYR A 29 -14.73 7.46 2.59
C TYR A 29 -13.78 6.92 3.66
N GLY A 30 -12.90 7.79 4.16
CA GLY A 30 -12.03 7.53 5.30
C GLY A 30 -12.84 7.50 6.60
N LEU A 31 -12.84 6.35 7.26
CA LEU A 31 -13.34 6.17 8.63
C LEU A 31 -12.47 7.01 9.60
N ILE A 32 -13.07 7.95 10.35
CA ILE A 32 -12.41 8.48 11.55
C ILE A 32 -12.59 7.43 12.64
N LYS A 33 -11.65 6.49 12.72
CA LYS A 33 -11.43 5.65 13.91
C LYS A 33 -10.18 6.17 14.59
N ASP A 34 -10.29 7.13 15.51
CA ASP A 34 -9.38 7.32 16.67
C ASP A 34 -9.56 8.68 17.38
N ASP A 35 -8.83 8.81 18.49
CA ASP A 35 -8.62 9.95 19.42
C ASP A 35 -8.55 11.36 18.79
N SER A 36 -8.36 11.47 17.49
CA SER A 36 -8.30 12.73 16.73
C SER A 36 -9.64 13.51 16.74
N PHE A 37 -10.79 12.84 16.91
CA PHE A 37 -12.06 13.54 17.18
C PHE A 37 -12.06 14.24 18.54
N PHE A 38 -11.56 13.55 19.58
CA PHE A 38 -11.45 14.12 20.93
C PHE A 38 -10.38 15.20 21.00
N GLU A 39 -9.30 15.10 20.22
CA GLU A 39 -8.30 16.15 20.03
C GLU A 39 -8.91 17.42 19.42
N CYS A 40 -9.78 17.27 18.40
CA CYS A 40 -10.52 18.38 17.80
C CYS A 40 -11.45 19.06 18.81
N ILE A 41 -12.22 18.29 19.58
CA ILE A 41 -13.07 18.85 20.66
C ILE A 41 -12.22 19.53 21.73
N ARG A 42 -11.10 18.94 22.14
CA ARG A 42 -10.19 19.51 23.15
C ARG A 42 -9.60 20.83 22.66
N ASN A 43 -9.18 20.90 21.40
CA ASN A 43 -8.65 22.12 20.78
C ASN A 43 -9.74 23.19 20.66
N LEU A 44 -10.94 22.84 20.20
CA LEU A 44 -12.09 23.73 20.19
C LEU A 44 -12.40 24.26 21.60
N GLN A 45 -12.32 23.44 22.65
CA GLN A 45 -12.55 23.87 24.04
C GLN A 45 -11.44 24.78 24.59
N LEU A 46 -10.19 24.59 24.18
CA LEU A 46 -9.02 25.36 24.61
C LEU A 46 -8.90 26.71 23.90
N MET A 47 -9.36 26.81 22.65
CA MET A 47 -9.25 28.02 21.83
C MET A 47 -10.03 29.23 22.36
N PHE A 48 -11.14 29.01 23.06
CA PHE A 48 -11.94 30.11 23.60
C PHE A 48 -11.38 30.56 24.94
N LYS A 49 -10.63 31.65 24.92
CA LYS A 49 -9.96 32.22 26.11
C LYS A 49 -10.91 32.97 27.05
N ASP A 50 -12.05 33.44 26.55
CA ASP A 50 -13.02 34.22 27.34
C ASP A 50 -14.20 33.35 27.83
N GLN A 51 -14.63 33.61 29.05
CA GLN A 51 -15.64 32.84 29.78
C GLN A 51 -17.02 32.91 29.11
N ARG A 52 -17.33 33.98 28.38
CA ARG A 52 -18.54 34.18 27.58
C ARG A 52 -18.56 33.26 26.37
N SER A 53 -17.49 33.20 25.57
CA SER A 53 -17.39 32.24 24.46
C SER A 53 -17.49 30.80 24.92
N LYS A 54 -16.81 30.43 26.02
CA LYS A 54 -16.94 29.10 26.64
C LYS A 54 -18.38 28.79 27.04
N THR A 55 -19.09 29.77 27.60
CA THR A 55 -20.49 29.62 28.02
C THR A 55 -21.43 29.55 26.81
N LEU A 56 -21.17 30.31 25.75
CA LEU A 56 -21.95 30.29 24.50
C LEU A 56 -21.81 28.97 23.76
N LEU A 57 -20.59 28.44 23.64
CA LEU A 57 -20.36 27.08 23.12
C LEU A 57 -21.04 26.03 23.99
N LYS A 58 -20.92 26.14 25.32
CA LYS A 58 -21.54 25.20 26.25
C LYS A 58 -23.07 25.21 26.18
N ASN A 59 -23.67 26.34 25.80
CA ASN A 59 -25.12 26.53 25.72
C ASN A 59 -25.71 26.32 24.31
N HIS A 60 -24.93 26.52 23.23
CA HIS A 60 -25.39 26.39 21.84
C HIS A 60 -24.74 25.26 21.02
N LEU A 61 -23.59 24.69 21.44
CA LEU A 61 -23.27 23.32 21.03
C LEU A 61 -24.20 22.39 21.83
N VAL A 62 -25.34 22.10 21.23
CA VAL A 62 -26.19 21.02 21.69
C VAL A 62 -25.42 19.72 21.46
N HIS A 63 -24.95 19.11 22.55
CA HIS A 63 -24.47 17.74 22.56
C HIS A 63 -25.61 16.81 22.14
N GLU A 64 -25.65 16.41 20.87
CA GLU A 64 -26.26 15.14 20.50
C GLU A 64 -25.14 14.20 20.01
N ILE A 65 -24.38 13.65 20.96
CA ILE A 65 -23.47 12.54 20.68
C ILE A 65 -24.34 11.30 20.51
N LYS A 66 -24.88 11.08 19.30
CA LYS A 66 -25.50 9.80 18.96
C LYS A 66 -24.39 8.78 18.66
N LYS A 67 -24.09 7.94 19.65
CA LYS A 67 -23.20 6.78 19.47
C LYS A 67 -23.92 5.69 18.66
N ASN A 68 -24.10 5.91 17.37
CA ASN A 68 -24.45 4.86 16.42
C ASN A 68 -23.23 4.62 15.52
N HIS A 69 -22.70 3.41 15.57
CA HIS A 69 -21.65 2.91 14.67
C HIS A 69 -20.38 3.79 14.55
N ASN A 70 -19.83 4.27 15.67
CA ASN A 70 -18.54 4.99 15.76
C ASN A 70 -18.46 6.34 15.01
N VAL A 71 -19.58 7.02 14.80
CA VAL A 71 -19.60 8.38 14.21
C VAL A 71 -19.87 9.42 15.30
N TYR A 72 -19.14 10.53 15.28
CA TYR A 72 -19.41 11.68 16.13
C TYR A 72 -19.83 12.89 15.28
N THR A 73 -21.03 13.41 15.55
CA THR A 73 -21.58 14.60 14.90
C THR A 73 -21.52 15.78 15.85
N LEU A 74 -20.98 16.90 15.36
CA LEU A 74 -21.09 18.19 16.03
C LEU A 74 -22.09 19.00 15.20
N GLN A 75 -23.25 19.33 15.74
CA GLN A 75 -24.29 20.07 15.03
C GLN A 75 -24.46 21.42 15.72
N ILE A 76 -24.14 22.51 15.03
CA ILE A 76 -24.51 23.84 15.51
C ILE A 76 -25.98 24.05 15.14
N VAL A 77 -26.87 23.71 16.07
CA VAL A 77 -28.32 23.86 15.92
C VAL A 77 -28.70 25.32 16.16
N ASN A 78 -29.41 25.91 15.19
CA ASN A 78 -30.14 27.18 15.25
C ASN A 78 -29.69 28.16 16.34
N SER A 79 -28.88 29.15 15.94
CA SER A 79 -28.82 30.40 16.67
C SER A 79 -29.09 31.55 15.71
N GLU A 80 -30.07 32.39 16.04
CA GLU A 80 -30.21 33.72 15.42
C GLU A 80 -29.02 34.63 15.76
N ASP A 81 -28.16 34.21 16.68
CA ASP A 81 -26.96 34.89 17.12
C ASP A 81 -25.89 34.97 16.01
N ASP A 82 -25.66 36.17 15.50
CA ASP A 82 -24.67 36.46 14.47
C ASP A 82 -23.23 36.12 14.91
N TYR A 83 -22.97 36.03 16.22
CA TYR A 83 -21.69 35.57 16.76
C TYR A 83 -21.41 34.10 16.44
N LEU A 84 -22.42 33.22 16.51
CA LEU A 84 -22.26 31.80 16.19
C LEU A 84 -22.17 31.54 14.68
N LYS A 85 -22.75 32.44 13.86
CA LYS A 85 -22.53 32.44 12.40
C LYS A 85 -21.10 32.87 12.06
N SER A 86 -20.52 33.84 12.78
CA SER A 86 -19.15 34.31 12.53
C SER A 86 -18.09 33.29 12.95
N LEU A 87 -18.36 32.46 13.97
CA LEU A 87 -17.48 31.34 14.38
C LEU A 87 -17.23 30.31 13.26
N ARG A 88 -18.12 30.22 12.27
CA ARG A 88 -17.94 29.34 11.09
C ARG A 88 -16.79 29.76 10.19
N PHE A 89 -16.35 31.00 10.32
CA PHE A 89 -15.23 31.59 9.60
C PHE A 89 -14.09 31.97 10.53
N ASP A 90 -14.15 31.56 11.80
CA ASP A 90 -13.05 31.74 12.73
C ASP A 90 -11.84 30.94 12.24
N ARG A 91 -10.71 31.64 12.09
CA ARG A 91 -9.49 31.11 11.49
C ARG A 91 -9.03 29.83 12.18
N ASP A 92 -9.00 29.83 13.51
CA ASP A 92 -8.40 28.76 14.28
C ASP A 92 -9.35 27.52 14.29
N ILE A 93 -10.67 27.75 14.20
CA ILE A 93 -11.68 26.69 14.09
C ILE A 93 -11.57 26.03 12.72
N VAL A 94 -11.53 26.84 11.66
CA VAL A 94 -11.38 26.35 10.29
C VAL A 94 -10.06 25.60 10.14
N ALA A 95 -8.95 26.12 10.68
CA ALA A 95 -7.67 25.44 10.68
C ALA A 95 -7.74 24.06 11.36
N SER A 96 -8.42 23.95 12.50
CA SER A 96 -8.60 22.68 13.22
C SER A 96 -9.45 21.68 12.43
N VAL A 97 -10.53 22.14 11.81
CA VAL A 97 -11.40 21.30 10.97
C VAL A 97 -10.64 20.73 9.77
N VAL A 98 -9.90 21.59 9.07
CA VAL A 98 -9.12 21.18 7.89
C VAL A 98 -7.96 20.27 8.27
N HIS A 99 -7.36 20.44 9.47
CA HIS A 99 -6.33 19.53 9.96
C HIS A 99 -6.81 18.08 10.08
N VAL A 100 -8.01 17.88 10.62
CA VAL A 100 -8.57 16.53 10.83
C VAL A 100 -9.09 15.97 9.51
N ASN A 101 -9.75 16.80 8.71
CA ASN A 101 -10.34 16.42 7.44
C ASN A 101 -9.98 17.41 6.32
N PRO A 102 -8.86 17.21 5.63
CA PRO A 102 -8.40 18.12 4.58
C PRO A 102 -9.35 18.25 3.38
N SER A 103 -10.26 17.27 3.16
CA SER A 103 -11.26 17.35 2.09
C SER A 103 -12.21 18.55 2.25
N LYS A 104 -12.40 19.03 3.48
CA LYS A 104 -13.22 20.21 3.77
C LYS A 104 -12.65 21.50 3.17
N LEU A 105 -11.38 21.52 2.80
CA LEU A 105 -10.80 22.66 2.10
C LEU A 105 -11.50 22.94 0.75
N PHE A 106 -12.09 21.94 0.09
CA PHE A 106 -12.94 22.14 -1.09
C PHE A 106 -14.18 22.98 -0.79
N GLU A 107 -14.80 22.82 0.37
CA GLU A 107 -15.96 23.63 0.76
C GLU A 107 -15.52 25.08 1.04
N PHE A 108 -14.37 25.23 1.70
CA PHE A 108 -13.78 26.55 2.00
C PHE A 108 -13.18 27.25 0.78
N SER A 109 -12.90 26.53 -0.32
CA SER A 109 -12.36 27.14 -1.55
C SER A 109 -13.32 28.13 -2.20
N LYS A 110 -14.60 28.10 -1.83
CA LYS A 110 -15.61 29.10 -2.23
C LYS A 110 -15.49 30.42 -1.46
N ILE A 111 -14.61 30.49 -0.47
CA ILE A 111 -14.46 31.61 0.46
C ILE A 111 -13.01 32.12 0.39
N PRO A 112 -12.72 33.14 -0.45
CA PRO A 112 -11.34 33.51 -0.80
C PRO A 112 -10.44 33.87 0.38
N HIS A 113 -10.95 34.49 1.44
CA HIS A 113 -10.12 34.89 2.58
C HIS A 113 -9.64 33.70 3.42
N LEU A 114 -10.34 32.57 3.42
CA LEU A 114 -9.95 31.38 4.18
C LEU A 114 -8.83 30.60 3.48
N ILE A 115 -8.92 30.43 2.16
CA ILE A 115 -7.86 29.76 1.37
C ILE A 115 -6.61 30.63 1.15
N ARG A 116 -6.68 31.90 1.55
CA ARG A 116 -5.57 32.85 1.62
C ARG A 116 -4.95 32.94 3.02
N ASP A 117 -5.56 32.31 4.01
CA ASP A 117 -5.06 32.38 5.38
C ASP A 117 -3.90 31.37 5.57
N PRO A 118 -2.69 31.82 5.93
CA PRO A 118 -1.54 30.94 6.08
C PRO A 118 -1.70 29.87 7.16
N VAL A 119 -2.46 30.15 8.23
CA VAL A 119 -2.69 29.19 9.33
C VAL A 119 -3.56 28.04 8.84
N ILE A 120 -4.63 28.35 8.11
CA ILE A 120 -5.54 27.34 7.55
C ILE A 120 -4.79 26.47 6.53
N VAL A 121 -4.05 27.10 5.61
CA VAL A 121 -3.29 26.39 4.56
C VAL A 121 -2.21 25.48 5.16
N LYS A 122 -1.42 25.99 6.11
CA LYS A 122 -0.41 25.19 6.81
C LYS A 122 -1.05 24.02 7.54
N SER A 123 -2.14 24.27 8.27
CA SER A 123 -2.86 23.23 9.00
C SER A 123 -3.35 22.10 8.09
N ALA A 124 -3.81 22.44 6.88
CA ALA A 124 -4.20 21.48 5.85
C ALA A 124 -3.02 20.61 5.40
N ILE A 125 -1.87 21.24 5.12
CA ILE A 125 -0.64 20.59 4.63
C ILE A 125 0.08 19.78 5.72
N GLU A 126 -0.21 20.01 6.99
CA GLU A 126 0.34 19.25 8.11
C GLU A 126 -0.56 18.09 8.56
N SER A 127 -1.71 17.90 7.92
CA SER A 127 -2.67 16.85 8.27
C SER A 127 -2.11 15.44 8.05
N THR A 128 -2.40 14.55 9.00
CA THR A 128 -2.03 13.12 8.91
C THR A 128 -2.80 12.35 7.83
N ASN A 129 -3.91 12.89 7.31
CA ASN A 129 -4.78 12.23 6.32
C ASN A 129 -4.56 12.69 4.87
N LEU A 130 -3.47 13.41 4.59
CA LEU A 130 -3.20 14.02 3.28
C LEU A 130 -3.16 13.06 2.09
N ASN A 131 -2.85 11.79 2.31
CA ASN A 131 -2.71 10.80 1.23
C ASN A 131 -4.02 10.50 0.46
N GLN A 132 -5.16 11.03 0.91
CA GLN A 132 -6.46 10.83 0.28
C GLN A 132 -6.99 12.06 -0.47
N VAL A 133 -6.35 13.23 -0.34
CA VAL A 133 -6.88 14.51 -0.87
C VAL A 133 -5.76 15.34 -1.48
N ASP A 134 -6.00 15.90 -2.67
CA ASP A 134 -5.10 16.88 -3.29
C ASP A 134 -5.40 18.28 -2.75
N VAL A 135 -4.85 18.63 -1.58
CA VAL A 135 -5.18 19.89 -0.86
C VAL A 135 -4.68 21.14 -1.60
N LEU A 136 -3.54 21.03 -2.28
CA LEU A 136 -2.92 22.17 -2.96
C LEU A 136 -3.79 22.71 -4.09
N GLN A 137 -4.66 21.89 -4.68
CA GLN A 137 -5.58 22.36 -5.72
C GLN A 137 -6.59 23.43 -5.24
N TYR A 138 -6.81 23.53 -3.92
CA TYR A 138 -7.83 24.38 -3.32
C TYR A 138 -7.27 25.65 -2.67
N ILE A 139 -5.94 25.79 -2.55
CA ILE A 139 -5.31 26.95 -1.92
C ILE A 139 -5.06 28.07 -2.93
N ASP A 140 -4.89 29.29 -2.43
CA ASP A 140 -4.53 30.42 -3.29
C ASP A 140 -3.13 30.24 -3.90
N SER A 141 -2.97 30.59 -5.18
CA SER A 141 -1.72 30.37 -5.91
C SER A 141 -0.54 31.20 -5.42
N SER A 142 -0.78 32.23 -4.61
CA SER A 142 0.28 32.99 -3.94
C SER A 142 1.18 32.11 -3.06
N PHE A 143 0.66 31.02 -2.51
CA PHE A 143 1.40 30.08 -1.67
C PHE A 143 2.37 29.18 -2.45
N TYR A 144 2.22 29.04 -3.77
CA TYR A 144 3.08 28.16 -4.57
C TYR A 144 4.53 28.66 -4.68
N LYS A 145 4.80 29.88 -4.23
CA LYS A 145 6.14 30.49 -4.13
C LYS A 145 6.76 30.31 -2.74
N ASP A 146 5.98 29.88 -1.74
CA ASP A 146 6.45 29.69 -0.38
C ASP A 146 7.30 28.42 -0.30
N ARG A 147 8.62 28.61 -0.19
CA ARG A 147 9.61 27.53 -0.13
C ARG A 147 9.33 26.56 1.01
N GLU A 148 9.07 27.07 2.22
CA GLU A 148 8.93 26.24 3.41
C GLU A 148 7.65 25.41 3.33
N LEU A 149 6.55 26.05 2.94
CA LEU A 149 5.26 25.42 2.80
C LEU A 149 5.27 24.34 1.71
N MET A 150 5.87 24.64 0.54
CA MET A 150 5.98 23.69 -0.56
C MET A 150 6.85 22.49 -0.19
N LEU A 151 7.96 22.70 0.52
CA LEU A 151 8.79 21.61 1.03
C LEU A 151 8.03 20.74 2.05
N LYS A 152 7.28 21.37 2.96
CA LYS A 152 6.45 20.67 3.96
C LYS A 152 5.39 19.78 3.28
N SER A 153 4.80 20.24 2.19
CA SER A 153 3.81 19.48 1.42
C SER A 153 4.33 18.14 0.88
N LEU A 154 5.64 18.00 0.68
CA LEU A 154 6.28 16.77 0.22
C LEU A 154 6.59 15.78 1.35
N SER A 155 6.50 16.19 2.62
CA SER A 155 6.92 15.37 3.77
C SER A 155 6.10 14.09 3.97
N HIS A 156 4.89 14.04 3.40
CA HIS A 156 4.04 12.84 3.38
C HIS A 156 4.31 11.91 2.18
N GLY A 157 5.35 12.19 1.38
CA GLY A 157 5.73 11.37 0.22
C GLY A 157 4.92 11.66 -1.05
N ILE A 158 4.16 12.75 -1.09
CA ILE A 158 3.27 13.11 -2.20
C ILE A 158 4.02 13.91 -3.26
N SER A 159 4.83 13.22 -4.07
CA SER A 159 5.67 13.89 -5.09
C SER A 159 4.87 14.63 -6.18
N SER A 160 3.60 14.26 -6.39
CA SER A 160 2.73 14.88 -7.41
C SER A 160 2.44 16.36 -7.15
N TYR A 161 2.62 16.83 -5.92
CA TYR A 161 2.43 18.23 -5.53
C TYR A 161 3.38 19.20 -6.20
N VAL A 162 4.51 18.71 -6.72
CA VAL A 162 5.46 19.51 -7.51
C VAL A 162 4.80 20.21 -8.71
N LYS A 163 3.68 19.68 -9.23
CA LYS A 163 2.93 20.31 -10.33
C LYS A 163 2.34 21.69 -9.98
N TYR A 164 2.20 22.00 -8.69
CA TYR A 164 1.69 23.29 -8.21
C TYR A 164 2.79 24.33 -8.00
N PHE A 165 4.04 23.88 -7.84
CA PHE A 165 5.12 24.77 -7.42
C PHE A 165 5.37 25.85 -8.48
N ASP A 166 5.62 27.07 -8.02
CA ASP A 166 5.88 28.18 -8.91
C ASP A 166 7.15 27.98 -9.74
N ALA A 167 7.18 28.59 -10.94
CA ALA A 167 8.31 28.56 -11.85
C ALA A 167 9.64 28.95 -11.18
N SER A 168 9.61 29.88 -10.22
CA SER A 168 10.80 30.31 -9.46
C SER A 168 11.38 29.20 -8.59
N LEU A 169 10.54 28.32 -8.02
CA LEU A 169 10.98 27.20 -7.19
C LEU A 169 11.40 25.98 -8.01
N ILE A 170 10.63 25.62 -9.04
CA ILE A 170 10.95 24.44 -9.87
C ILE A 170 12.21 24.62 -10.73
N ASN A 171 12.71 25.86 -10.85
CA ASN A 171 13.98 26.18 -11.49
C ASN A 171 15.09 26.52 -10.49
N ASP A 172 14.82 26.51 -9.18
CA ASP A 172 15.84 26.68 -8.14
C ASP A 172 16.48 25.32 -7.83
N ARG A 173 17.72 25.14 -8.31
CA ARG A 173 18.54 23.94 -8.05
C ARG A 173 18.64 23.60 -6.56
N ALA A 174 18.84 24.59 -5.69
CA ALA A 174 19.03 24.35 -4.25
C ALA A 174 17.72 23.87 -3.62
N PHE A 175 16.60 24.45 -4.01
CA PHE A 175 15.28 23.99 -3.59
C PHE A 175 14.96 22.58 -4.06
N LEU A 176 15.27 22.26 -5.32
CA LEU A 176 15.04 20.92 -5.86
C LEU A 176 15.87 19.85 -5.13
N LEU A 177 17.11 20.19 -4.73
CA LEU A 177 17.92 19.32 -3.88
C LEU A 177 17.24 19.04 -2.54
N GLU A 178 16.69 20.05 -1.87
CA GLU A 178 15.91 19.87 -0.63
C GLU A 178 14.67 19.01 -0.85
N CYS A 179 13.91 19.27 -1.92
CA CYS A 179 12.73 18.49 -2.28
C CYS A 179 13.06 17.00 -2.45
N VAL A 180 14.16 16.68 -3.14
CA VAL A 180 14.60 15.28 -3.35
C VAL A 180 15.11 14.64 -2.05
N LYS A 181 15.68 15.42 -1.12
CA LYS A 181 16.04 14.90 0.22
C LYS A 181 14.79 14.47 1.00
N VAL A 182 13.73 15.27 0.95
CA VAL A 182 12.47 15.01 1.66
C VAL A 182 11.66 13.90 0.98
N CYS A 183 11.51 13.98 -0.34
CA CYS A 183 10.76 13.02 -1.14
C CYS A 183 11.53 12.72 -2.43
N SER A 184 12.21 11.57 -2.48
CA SER A 184 12.97 11.12 -3.66
C SER A 184 12.09 10.94 -4.90
N GLY A 185 10.80 10.67 -4.72
CA GLY A 185 9.78 10.64 -5.78
C GLY A 185 9.68 11.95 -6.56
N THR A 186 10.10 13.09 -6.00
CA THR A 186 10.15 14.40 -6.69
C THR A 186 10.96 14.34 -7.98
N TYR A 187 11.97 13.46 -8.05
CA TYR A 187 12.87 13.35 -9.19
C TYR A 187 12.16 13.15 -10.55
N ARG A 188 11.03 12.42 -10.57
CA ARG A 188 10.26 12.18 -11.81
C ARG A 188 9.61 13.44 -12.39
N HIS A 189 9.42 14.46 -11.56
CA HIS A 189 8.77 15.72 -11.92
C HIS A 189 9.77 16.80 -12.36
N LEU A 190 11.08 16.55 -12.18
CA LEU A 190 12.11 17.49 -12.55
C LEU A 190 12.23 17.63 -14.07
N SER A 191 12.63 18.83 -14.51
CA SER A 191 12.98 19.07 -15.91
C SER A 191 14.14 18.17 -16.34
N ARG A 192 14.30 17.95 -17.65
CA ARG A 192 15.41 17.15 -18.18
C ARG A 192 16.76 17.70 -17.73
N GLU A 193 16.91 19.01 -17.63
CA GLU A 193 18.13 19.65 -17.16
C GLU A 193 18.51 19.19 -15.75
N PHE A 194 17.60 19.27 -14.79
CA PHE A 194 17.85 18.84 -13.41
C PHE A 194 17.92 17.32 -13.24
N GLN A 195 17.26 16.54 -14.11
CA GLN A 195 17.49 15.10 -14.19
C GLN A 195 18.89 14.76 -14.72
N HIS A 196 19.58 15.70 -15.39
CA HIS A 196 20.96 15.54 -15.82
C HIS A 196 21.97 16.02 -14.78
N ASP A 197 21.53 16.67 -13.71
CA ASP A 197 22.35 17.14 -12.59
C ASP A 197 22.87 15.95 -11.78
N HIS A 198 24.19 15.90 -11.64
CA HIS A 198 24.86 14.77 -11.02
C HIS A 198 24.54 14.58 -9.53
N GLU A 199 24.40 15.67 -8.78
CA GLU A 199 24.16 15.60 -7.34
C GLU A 199 22.70 15.24 -7.05
N ILE A 200 21.76 15.89 -7.74
CA ILE A 200 20.34 15.59 -7.62
C ILE A 200 20.07 14.13 -7.97
N THR A 201 20.60 13.64 -9.10
CA THR A 201 20.43 12.25 -9.52
C THR A 201 21.04 11.27 -8.52
N LYS A 202 22.25 11.55 -8.01
CA LYS A 202 22.91 10.68 -7.01
C LYS A 202 22.10 10.58 -5.73
N LEU A 203 21.63 11.72 -5.23
CA LEU A 203 20.81 11.82 -4.03
C LEU A 203 19.49 11.07 -4.21
N ALA A 204 18.81 11.30 -5.34
CA ALA A 204 17.54 10.63 -5.64
C ALA A 204 17.70 9.10 -5.62
N PHE A 205 18.74 8.55 -6.25
CA PHE A 205 18.96 7.10 -6.27
C PHE A 205 19.35 6.53 -4.90
N SER A 206 20.03 7.31 -4.07
CA SER A 206 20.47 6.86 -2.74
C SER A 206 19.32 6.80 -1.73
N ASN A 207 18.25 7.57 -1.95
CA ASN A 207 17.11 7.70 -1.03
C ASN A 207 15.80 7.13 -1.61
N ASP A 208 15.84 6.49 -2.78
CA ASP A 208 14.66 5.94 -3.44
C ASP A 208 14.50 4.44 -3.19
N PHE A 209 13.67 4.11 -2.20
CA PHE A 209 13.29 2.73 -1.88
C PHE A 209 12.23 2.17 -2.84
N SER A 210 11.57 3.02 -3.65
CA SER A 210 10.53 2.60 -4.60
C SER A 210 11.10 2.22 -5.97
N GLY A 211 12.24 2.80 -6.35
CA GLY A 211 12.87 2.65 -7.67
C GLY A 211 12.28 3.57 -8.75
N GLU A 212 11.34 4.46 -8.40
CA GLU A 212 10.74 5.42 -9.34
C GLU A 212 11.76 6.43 -9.88
N ALA A 213 12.66 6.98 -9.07
CA ALA A 213 13.67 7.94 -9.53
C ALA A 213 14.55 7.33 -10.64
N PHE A 214 14.99 6.09 -10.45
CA PHE A 214 15.84 5.39 -11.43
C PHE A 214 15.08 5.08 -12.74
N LYS A 215 13.76 4.85 -12.69
CA LYS A 215 12.92 4.62 -13.87
C LYS A 215 12.86 5.83 -14.80
N TYR A 216 12.86 7.06 -14.26
CA TYR A 216 12.85 8.32 -15.01
C TYR A 216 14.25 8.86 -15.31
N ALA A 217 15.31 8.16 -14.88
CA ALA A 217 16.68 8.58 -15.12
C ALA A 217 17.03 8.62 -16.63
N PRO A 218 17.77 9.65 -17.08
CA PRO A 218 18.35 9.66 -18.41
C PRO A 218 19.25 8.43 -18.70
N SER A 219 19.28 8.00 -19.97
CA SER A 219 20.01 6.79 -20.40
C SER A 219 21.51 6.80 -20.03
N LYS A 220 22.10 8.00 -19.95
CA LYS A 220 23.50 8.21 -19.54
C LYS A 220 23.81 7.71 -18.13
N PHE A 221 22.81 7.61 -17.24
CA PHE A 221 23.00 7.15 -15.86
C PHE A 221 22.71 5.66 -15.69
N VAL A 222 21.66 5.14 -16.33
CA VAL A 222 21.30 3.71 -16.25
C VAL A 222 22.34 2.80 -16.92
N SER A 223 23.23 3.38 -17.72
CA SER A 223 24.38 2.70 -18.35
C SER A 223 25.70 2.92 -17.62
N LYS A 224 25.71 3.69 -16.52
CA LYS A 224 26.92 3.98 -15.73
C LYS A 224 26.88 3.21 -14.42
N ARG A 225 27.81 2.25 -14.30
CA ARG A 225 27.99 1.35 -13.16
C ARG A 225 27.77 2.01 -11.79
N LYS A 226 28.43 3.15 -11.53
CA LYS A 226 28.34 3.87 -10.24
C LYS A 226 26.93 4.30 -9.86
N TYR A 227 26.09 4.69 -10.82
CA TYR A 227 24.71 5.10 -10.55
C TYR A 227 23.78 3.92 -10.40
N VAL A 228 24.02 2.86 -11.18
CA VAL A 228 23.25 1.62 -11.05
C VAL A 228 23.50 1.00 -9.68
N LEU A 229 24.75 0.96 -9.20
CA LEU A 229 25.09 0.47 -7.86
C LEU A 229 24.32 1.22 -6.77
N LEU A 230 24.28 2.56 -6.82
CA LEU A 230 23.50 3.38 -5.88
C LEU A 230 22.00 3.06 -5.94
N ALA A 231 21.44 2.90 -7.13
CA ALA A 231 20.03 2.62 -7.29
C ALA A 231 19.64 1.21 -6.81
N VAL A 232 20.47 0.20 -7.08
CA VAL A 232 20.18 -1.18 -6.66
C VAL A 232 20.48 -1.43 -5.18
N SER A 233 21.39 -0.66 -4.57
CA SER A 233 21.60 -0.71 -3.11
C SER A 233 20.39 -0.18 -2.33
N SER A 234 19.67 0.80 -2.88
CA SER A 234 18.45 1.35 -2.27
C SER A 234 17.21 0.53 -2.62
N CYS A 235 17.10 0.09 -3.88
CA CYS A 235 15.99 -0.72 -4.38
C CYS A 235 16.50 -1.72 -5.43
N GLY A 236 16.60 -3.01 -5.08
CA GLY A 236 17.13 -4.06 -5.94
C GLY A 236 16.34 -4.26 -7.24
N LYS A 237 15.04 -3.93 -7.25
CA LYS A 237 14.20 -3.96 -8.46
C LYS A 237 14.64 -2.95 -9.53
N SER A 238 15.41 -1.91 -9.15
CA SER A 238 16.02 -0.96 -10.07
C SER A 238 16.88 -1.64 -11.15
N LEU A 239 17.39 -2.86 -10.88
CA LEU A 239 18.14 -3.66 -11.83
C LEU A 239 17.40 -3.88 -13.16
N GLN A 240 16.06 -3.92 -13.16
CA GLN A 240 15.24 -4.07 -14.37
C GLN A 240 15.52 -2.97 -15.42
N ARG A 241 15.87 -1.78 -14.96
CA ARG A 241 16.10 -0.59 -15.81
C ARG A 241 17.56 -0.41 -16.22
N ALA A 242 18.48 -1.15 -15.60
CA ALA A 242 19.89 -1.09 -15.95
C ALA A 242 20.15 -1.56 -17.39
N SER A 243 21.20 -1.02 -18.00
CA SER A 243 21.64 -1.45 -19.33
C SER A 243 21.94 -2.96 -19.36
N LYS A 244 21.79 -3.61 -20.53
CA LYS A 244 22.04 -5.05 -20.67
C LYS A 244 23.43 -5.47 -20.15
N PRO A 245 24.53 -4.74 -20.43
CA PRO A 245 25.84 -5.07 -19.87
C PRO A 245 25.87 -5.05 -18.34
N LEU A 246 25.20 -4.09 -17.70
CA LEU A 246 25.17 -3.98 -16.23
C LEU A 246 24.24 -4.99 -15.56
N ARG A 247 23.24 -5.52 -16.28
CA ARG A 247 22.49 -6.71 -15.83
C ARG A 247 23.29 -8.00 -15.91
N ASN A 248 24.45 -7.97 -16.57
CA ASN A 248 25.42 -9.04 -16.63
C ASN A 248 26.72 -8.69 -15.84
N ASP A 249 26.70 -7.62 -15.04
CA ASP A 249 27.80 -7.27 -14.13
C ASP A 249 27.55 -7.97 -12.78
N VAL A 250 28.49 -8.82 -12.39
CA VAL A 250 28.39 -9.66 -11.19
C VAL A 250 28.19 -8.82 -9.92
N GLU A 251 28.95 -7.73 -9.75
CA GLU A 251 28.88 -6.89 -8.54
C GLU A 251 27.53 -6.15 -8.46
N VAL A 252 27.05 -5.63 -9.60
CA VAL A 252 25.76 -4.95 -9.69
C VAL A 252 24.62 -5.90 -9.35
N VAL A 253 24.60 -7.10 -9.96
CA VAL A 253 23.55 -8.09 -9.70
C VAL A 253 23.64 -8.61 -8.28
N LEU A 254 24.83 -8.88 -7.76
CA LEU A 254 25.03 -9.34 -6.39
C LEU A 254 24.53 -8.31 -5.37
N THR A 255 24.80 -7.02 -5.60
CA THR A 255 24.28 -5.92 -4.77
C THR A 255 22.75 -5.88 -4.80
N ALA A 256 22.15 -6.00 -6.00
CA ALA A 256 20.70 -5.99 -6.17
C ALA A 256 20.02 -7.16 -5.45
N VAL A 257 20.55 -8.39 -5.55
CA VAL A 257 19.94 -9.56 -4.92
C VAL A 257 20.13 -9.59 -3.40
N LYS A 258 21.23 -9.04 -2.88
CA LYS A 258 21.42 -8.84 -1.43
C LYS A 258 20.40 -7.85 -0.87
N GLN A 259 20.04 -6.82 -1.62
CA GLN A 259 18.96 -5.89 -1.24
C GLN A 259 17.59 -6.56 -1.34
N ASN A 260 17.29 -7.24 -2.46
CA ASN A 260 16.04 -7.95 -2.69
C ASN A 260 16.29 -9.20 -3.54
N GLY A 261 16.12 -10.38 -2.94
CA GLY A 261 16.39 -11.67 -3.61
C GLY A 261 15.60 -11.88 -4.90
N LEU A 262 14.42 -11.25 -5.05
CA LEU A 262 13.63 -11.32 -6.28
C LEU A 262 14.23 -10.51 -7.45
N ALA A 263 15.19 -9.63 -7.19
CA ALA A 263 15.91 -8.90 -8.25
C ALA A 263 16.64 -9.85 -9.21
N LEU A 264 16.87 -11.10 -8.81
CA LEU A 264 17.42 -12.16 -9.67
C LEU A 264 16.63 -12.31 -10.98
N GLU A 265 15.32 -12.03 -10.98
CA GLU A 265 14.48 -12.01 -12.18
C GLU A 265 15.07 -11.17 -13.33
N PHE A 266 15.68 -10.04 -12.97
CA PHE A 266 16.18 -9.04 -13.91
C PHE A 266 17.64 -9.24 -14.31
N ALA A 267 18.34 -10.17 -13.66
CA ALA A 267 19.70 -10.53 -14.04
C ALA A 267 19.72 -11.12 -15.46
N HIS A 268 20.85 -10.96 -16.13
CA HIS A 268 21.10 -11.64 -17.40
C HIS A 268 21.07 -13.17 -17.21
N SER A 269 20.66 -13.93 -18.24
CA SER A 269 20.53 -15.39 -18.17
C SER A 269 21.80 -16.07 -17.68
N ASN A 270 22.97 -15.59 -18.12
CA ASN A 270 24.28 -16.14 -17.72
C ASN A 270 24.55 -16.01 -16.22
N LEU A 271 23.98 -15.01 -15.54
CA LEU A 271 24.15 -14.83 -14.10
C LEU A 271 23.07 -15.53 -13.28
N LYS A 272 21.97 -15.97 -13.91
CA LYS A 272 20.95 -16.80 -13.25
C LYS A 272 21.43 -18.23 -12.97
N SER A 273 22.53 -18.66 -13.59
CA SER A 273 23.25 -19.90 -13.27
C SER A 273 24.47 -19.70 -12.37
N HIS A 274 24.78 -18.46 -11.97
CA HIS A 274 25.94 -18.16 -11.15
C HIS A 274 25.66 -18.49 -9.69
N TYR A 275 26.30 -19.55 -9.19
CA TYR A 275 26.04 -20.14 -7.87
C TYR A 275 26.02 -19.11 -6.72
N GLU A 276 27.02 -18.23 -6.63
CA GLU A 276 27.07 -17.23 -5.54
C GLU A 276 25.89 -16.25 -5.56
N ILE A 277 25.45 -15.84 -6.76
CA ILE A 277 24.32 -14.91 -6.94
C ILE A 277 23.03 -15.61 -6.52
N ILE A 278 22.82 -16.84 -7.00
CA ILE A 278 21.65 -17.66 -6.63
C ILE A 278 21.60 -17.85 -5.12
N ARG A 279 22.73 -18.20 -4.50
CA ARG A 279 22.83 -18.42 -3.05
C ARG A 279 22.43 -17.17 -2.27
N ASN A 280 22.96 -16.00 -2.62
CA ASN A 280 22.58 -14.75 -1.96
C ASN A 280 21.10 -14.41 -2.20
N ALA A 281 20.58 -14.60 -3.41
CA ALA A 281 19.19 -14.34 -3.75
C ALA A 281 18.22 -15.22 -2.96
N VAL A 282 18.49 -16.52 -2.89
CA VAL A 282 17.64 -17.51 -2.18
C VAL A 282 17.72 -17.31 -0.66
N LYS A 283 18.91 -17.02 -0.11
CA LYS A 283 19.04 -16.66 1.31
C LYS A 283 18.24 -15.42 1.66
N GLN A 284 18.22 -14.42 0.77
CA GLN A 284 17.48 -13.19 1.02
C GLN A 284 15.97 -13.33 0.80
N ASN A 285 15.55 -14.19 -0.13
CA ASN A 285 14.13 -14.48 -0.35
C ASN A 285 13.97 -15.88 -0.96
N GLY A 286 13.37 -16.81 -0.22
CA GLY A 286 13.15 -18.19 -0.68
C GLY A 286 12.32 -18.30 -1.97
N LEU A 287 11.52 -17.29 -2.31
CA LEU A 287 10.80 -17.24 -3.59
C LEU A 287 11.72 -17.09 -4.80
N ALA A 288 12.97 -16.66 -4.63
CA ALA A 288 13.95 -16.55 -5.72
C ALA A 288 14.22 -17.90 -6.41
N LEU A 289 13.89 -19.03 -5.76
CA LEU A 289 13.87 -20.36 -6.37
C LEU A 289 13.01 -20.43 -7.64
N SER A 290 12.04 -19.53 -7.81
CA SER A 290 11.22 -19.43 -9.02
C SER A 290 12.03 -19.19 -10.30
N PHE A 291 13.19 -18.54 -10.18
CA PHE A 291 14.02 -18.11 -11.32
C PHE A 291 15.11 -19.10 -11.68
N VAL A 292 15.26 -20.17 -10.89
CA VAL A 292 16.33 -21.18 -11.04
C VAL A 292 15.78 -22.61 -11.06
N LYS A 293 14.53 -22.78 -11.50
CA LYS A 293 13.83 -24.09 -11.52
C LYS A 293 14.64 -25.18 -12.22
N ASP A 294 15.21 -24.87 -13.38
CA ASP A 294 15.97 -25.83 -14.19
C ASP A 294 17.33 -26.18 -13.55
N LEU A 295 17.78 -25.38 -12.58
CA LEU A 295 19.04 -25.56 -11.85
C LEU A 295 18.82 -26.13 -10.43
N LEU A 296 17.58 -26.35 -9.99
CA LEU A 296 17.28 -26.84 -8.65
C LEU A 296 18.03 -28.13 -8.34
N GLN A 297 18.09 -29.06 -9.30
CA GLN A 297 18.78 -30.33 -9.11
C GLN A 297 20.30 -30.16 -8.94
N SER A 298 20.93 -29.22 -9.65
CA SER A 298 22.34 -28.88 -9.45
C SER A 298 22.55 -28.19 -8.10
N LEU A 299 21.67 -27.26 -7.73
CA LEU A 299 21.75 -26.54 -6.47
C LEU A 299 21.69 -27.49 -5.27
N LEU A 300 20.84 -28.51 -5.34
CA LEU A 300 20.72 -29.58 -4.35
C LEU A 300 22.01 -30.36 -4.11
N LEU A 301 22.78 -30.62 -5.18
CA LEU A 301 24.04 -31.35 -5.07
C LEU A 301 25.12 -30.54 -4.34
N HIS A 302 25.01 -29.21 -4.36
CA HIS A 302 26.02 -28.31 -3.81
C HIS A 302 25.66 -27.71 -2.45
N ASP A 303 24.38 -27.36 -2.21
CA ASP A 303 23.94 -26.65 -1.00
C ASP A 303 22.48 -27.01 -0.67
N GLU A 304 22.25 -28.25 -0.24
CA GLU A 304 20.92 -28.68 0.21
C GLU A 304 20.41 -27.84 1.39
N ALA A 305 21.32 -27.36 2.26
CA ALA A 305 21.00 -26.50 3.40
C ALA A 305 20.32 -25.19 2.95
N LEU A 306 20.82 -24.57 1.88
CA LEU A 306 20.19 -23.38 1.28
C LEU A 306 18.71 -23.60 0.93
N ILE A 307 18.36 -24.77 0.37
CA ILE A 307 16.98 -25.07 0.00
C ILE A 307 16.13 -25.29 1.26
N LEU A 308 16.66 -25.97 2.28
CA LEU A 308 15.97 -26.12 3.57
C LEU A 308 15.67 -24.76 4.21
N ASP A 309 16.66 -23.87 4.26
CA ASP A 309 16.51 -22.51 4.79
C ASP A 309 15.46 -21.71 4.01
N ALA A 310 15.47 -21.81 2.68
CA ALA A 310 14.49 -21.16 1.82
C ALA A 310 13.05 -21.65 2.10
N LEU A 311 12.86 -22.96 2.24
CA LEU A 311 11.55 -23.55 2.53
C LEU A 311 11.05 -23.24 3.93
N ASN A 312 11.96 -23.11 4.90
CA ASN A 312 11.63 -22.75 6.28
C ASN A 312 11.25 -21.27 6.41
N SER A 313 11.95 -20.39 5.70
CA SER A 313 11.63 -18.96 5.67
C SER A 313 10.36 -18.64 4.89
N GLU A 314 10.03 -19.42 3.85
CA GLU A 314 8.92 -19.15 2.96
C GLU A 314 8.28 -20.43 2.40
N LEU A 315 7.19 -20.88 3.02
CA LEU A 315 6.47 -22.10 2.61
C LEU A 315 5.95 -22.03 1.16
N ARG A 316 5.69 -20.83 0.59
CA ARG A 316 5.29 -20.72 -0.83
C ARG A 316 6.37 -21.23 -1.78
N ALA A 317 7.63 -21.34 -1.35
CA ALA A 317 8.71 -21.84 -2.17
C ALA A 317 8.52 -23.32 -2.59
N TYR A 318 7.77 -24.13 -1.82
CA TYR A 318 7.44 -25.51 -2.19
C TYR A 318 6.77 -25.65 -3.55
N LYS A 319 6.04 -24.61 -4.01
CA LYS A 319 5.38 -24.61 -5.33
C LYS A 319 6.36 -24.76 -6.49
N PHE A 320 7.64 -24.42 -6.28
CA PHE A 320 8.69 -24.54 -7.29
C PHE A 320 9.37 -25.90 -7.32
N LEU A 321 9.17 -26.73 -6.30
CA LEU A 321 9.75 -28.06 -6.21
C LEU A 321 8.88 -29.11 -6.92
N THR A 322 9.51 -30.21 -7.34
CA THR A 322 8.79 -31.41 -7.84
C THR A 322 8.04 -32.11 -6.71
N LYS A 323 7.05 -32.96 -7.03
CA LYS A 323 6.28 -33.72 -6.04
C LYS A 323 7.18 -34.53 -5.09
N SER A 324 8.19 -35.22 -5.62
CA SER A 324 9.13 -36.01 -4.82
C SER A 324 9.94 -35.13 -3.85
N MET A 325 10.47 -34.00 -4.33
CA MET A 325 11.21 -33.06 -3.48
C MET A 325 10.34 -32.44 -2.39
N ARG A 326 9.09 -32.07 -2.72
CA ARG A 326 8.12 -31.54 -1.76
C ARG A 326 7.95 -32.49 -0.58
N LEU A 327 7.70 -33.77 -0.85
CA LEU A 327 7.52 -34.79 0.18
C LEU A 327 8.82 -35.00 0.99
N LYS A 328 9.97 -35.17 0.32
CA LYS A 328 11.27 -35.33 0.99
C LYS A 328 11.53 -34.20 2.00
N TYR A 329 11.37 -32.95 1.57
CA TYR A 329 11.69 -31.79 2.42
C TYR A 329 10.61 -31.50 3.46
N ALA A 330 9.34 -31.70 3.14
CA ALA A 330 8.27 -31.58 4.12
C ALA A 330 8.45 -32.58 5.27
N LYS A 331 8.80 -33.84 4.98
CA LYS A 331 9.08 -34.88 5.99
C LYS A 331 10.27 -34.47 6.88
N ARG A 332 11.35 -33.95 6.29
CA ARG A 332 12.55 -33.51 7.02
C ARG A 332 12.32 -32.27 7.89
N LEU A 333 11.53 -31.31 7.43
CA LEU A 333 11.25 -30.06 8.15
C LEU A 333 10.02 -30.14 9.07
N GLY A 334 9.23 -31.20 9.01
CA GLY A 334 8.00 -31.34 9.77
C GLY A 334 6.86 -30.42 9.28
N HIS A 335 6.93 -29.94 8.04
CA HIS A 335 5.88 -29.11 7.46
C HIS A 335 4.68 -29.96 7.04
N LEU A 336 3.46 -29.52 7.38
CA LEU A 336 2.22 -30.27 7.13
C LEU A 336 1.51 -29.87 5.84
N TYR A 337 1.69 -28.63 5.39
CA TYR A 337 1.09 -28.11 4.17
C TYR A 337 1.98 -27.03 3.55
N PHE A 338 1.67 -26.64 2.32
CA PHE A 338 2.21 -25.43 1.71
C PHE A 338 1.10 -24.61 1.02
N PRO A 339 1.22 -23.28 0.99
CA PRO A 339 0.30 -22.41 0.27
C PRO A 339 0.50 -22.49 -1.25
N MET A 340 -0.62 -22.55 -1.99
CA MET A 340 -0.64 -22.56 -3.45
C MET A 340 -1.87 -21.82 -3.98
N ASN A 341 -1.78 -21.18 -5.14
CA ASN A 341 -2.95 -20.56 -5.76
C ASN A 341 -3.97 -21.63 -6.18
N ILE A 342 -5.25 -21.38 -5.90
CA ILE A 342 -6.34 -22.32 -6.20
C ILE A 342 -6.37 -22.75 -7.67
N LYS A 343 -6.08 -21.85 -8.63
CA LYS A 343 -6.06 -22.21 -10.07
C LYS A 343 -4.99 -23.24 -10.41
N ALA A 344 -3.87 -23.22 -9.70
CA ALA A 344 -2.79 -24.18 -9.91
C ALA A 344 -3.14 -25.58 -9.38
N LEU A 345 -4.14 -25.69 -8.49
CA LEU A 345 -4.53 -26.95 -7.87
C LEU A 345 -5.04 -27.98 -8.89
N TYR A 346 -5.78 -27.52 -9.91
CA TYR A 346 -6.47 -28.37 -10.89
C TYR A 346 -5.95 -28.18 -12.32
N ALA A 347 -4.79 -27.54 -12.49
CA ALA A 347 -4.14 -27.40 -13.81
C ALA A 347 -3.58 -28.73 -14.34
N SER A 348 -3.40 -29.74 -13.48
CA SER A 348 -2.77 -31.02 -13.84
C SER A 348 -3.48 -32.27 -13.34
N ASP A 349 -4.46 -32.17 -12.42
CA ASP A 349 -5.09 -33.35 -11.81
C ASP A 349 -6.55 -33.10 -11.39
N LYS A 350 -7.45 -34.06 -11.66
CA LYS A 350 -8.85 -34.01 -11.22
C LYS A 350 -9.02 -34.36 -9.73
N LYS A 351 -7.98 -34.93 -9.10
CA LYS A 351 -7.97 -35.39 -7.70
C LYS A 351 -6.80 -34.76 -6.92
N ALA A 352 -6.94 -33.49 -6.60
CA ALA A 352 -5.94 -32.75 -5.83
C ALA A 352 -6.21 -32.84 -4.32
N HIS A 353 -5.20 -32.52 -3.50
CA HIS A 353 -5.35 -32.42 -2.04
C HIS A 353 -5.45 -30.98 -1.59
N ILE A 354 -6.31 -30.71 -0.62
CA ILE A 354 -6.57 -29.38 -0.04
C ILE A 354 -6.89 -29.49 1.44
N VAL A 355 -6.54 -28.49 2.24
CA VAL A 355 -6.99 -28.39 3.63
C VAL A 355 -8.30 -27.61 3.71
N LEU A 356 -9.38 -28.23 4.21
CA LEU A 356 -10.67 -27.58 4.46
C LEU A 356 -11.07 -27.71 5.93
N GLY A 357 -11.25 -26.57 6.61
CA GLY A 357 -11.58 -26.54 8.03
C GLY A 357 -10.54 -27.26 8.90
N GLY A 358 -9.25 -27.08 8.58
CA GLY A 358 -8.14 -27.72 9.28
C GLY A 358 -7.97 -29.22 9.02
N ARG A 359 -8.69 -29.79 8.06
CA ARG A 359 -8.61 -31.22 7.72
C ARG A 359 -8.07 -31.41 6.30
N PRO A 360 -7.18 -32.37 6.06
CA PRO A 360 -6.74 -32.70 4.72
C PRO A 360 -7.85 -33.47 3.97
N CYS A 361 -8.12 -33.04 2.75
CA CYS A 361 -9.21 -33.56 1.92
C CYS A 361 -8.71 -33.79 0.49
N GLN A 362 -9.33 -34.74 -0.19
CA GLN A 362 -9.18 -34.96 -1.62
C GLN A 362 -10.35 -34.30 -2.36
N THR A 363 -10.06 -33.49 -3.39
CA THR A 363 -11.08 -32.84 -4.19
C THR A 363 -11.87 -33.87 -5.00
N VAL A 364 -13.19 -33.73 -4.97
CA VAL A 364 -14.13 -34.53 -5.76
C VAL A 364 -14.62 -33.74 -6.96
N ALA A 365 -15.01 -32.49 -6.73
CA ALA A 365 -15.50 -31.61 -7.78
C ALA A 365 -15.10 -30.17 -7.52
N THR A 366 -14.82 -29.47 -8.61
CA THR A 366 -14.50 -28.04 -8.59
C THR A 366 -15.31 -27.33 -9.66
N ARG A 367 -15.98 -26.24 -9.30
CA ARG A 367 -16.74 -25.39 -10.23
C ARG A 367 -16.27 -23.96 -10.08
N THR A 368 -15.91 -23.30 -11.19
CA THR A 368 -15.54 -21.88 -11.17
C THR A 368 -16.59 -21.07 -11.90
N SER A 369 -17.16 -20.06 -11.24
CA SER A 369 -18.11 -19.14 -11.85
C SER A 369 -17.39 -18.16 -12.79
N LYS A 370 -18.11 -17.60 -13.76
CA LYS A 370 -17.62 -16.43 -14.49
C LYS A 370 -17.46 -15.25 -13.51
N ALA A 371 -16.48 -14.39 -13.78
CA ALA A 371 -16.35 -13.12 -13.10
C ALA A 371 -17.53 -12.21 -13.47
N GLY A 372 -18.09 -11.50 -12.48
CA GLY A 372 -19.13 -10.49 -12.73
C GLY A 372 -18.54 -9.16 -13.21
N LYS A 373 -19.39 -8.16 -13.51
CA LYS A 373 -18.94 -6.81 -13.95
C LYS A 373 -17.93 -6.15 -13.00
N HIS A 374 -18.04 -6.40 -11.69
CA HIS A 374 -17.20 -5.79 -10.66
C HIS A 374 -16.61 -6.81 -9.65
N GLY A 375 -16.62 -8.10 -9.96
CA GLY A 375 -16.27 -9.15 -8.97
C GLY A 375 -15.36 -10.24 -9.53
N ALA A 376 -14.47 -10.76 -8.68
CA ALA A 376 -13.61 -11.90 -9.02
C ALA A 376 -14.43 -13.19 -9.20
N ALA A 377 -13.99 -14.06 -10.12
CA ALA A 377 -14.53 -15.40 -10.27
C ALA A 377 -14.46 -16.16 -8.94
N LYS A 378 -15.49 -16.94 -8.62
CA LYS A 378 -15.54 -17.77 -7.40
C LYS A 378 -15.34 -19.23 -7.75
N THR A 379 -14.52 -19.93 -7.00
CA THR A 379 -14.28 -21.36 -7.13
C THR A 379 -14.92 -22.10 -5.96
N TYR A 380 -15.89 -22.94 -6.28
CA TYR A 380 -16.56 -23.86 -5.37
C TYR A 380 -15.77 -25.16 -5.37
N ILE A 381 -15.35 -25.60 -4.19
CA ILE A 381 -14.64 -26.86 -3.99
C ILE A 381 -15.53 -27.78 -3.16
N ASP A 382 -15.69 -29.00 -3.65
CA ASP A 382 -16.29 -30.12 -2.94
C ASP A 382 -15.22 -31.21 -2.80
N ALA A 383 -15.01 -31.70 -1.59
CA ALA A 383 -13.93 -32.60 -1.24
C ALA A 383 -14.34 -33.61 -0.17
N ILE A 384 -13.62 -34.73 -0.10
CA ILE A 384 -13.80 -35.76 0.92
C ILE A 384 -12.59 -35.75 1.85
N ASP A 385 -12.84 -35.71 3.16
CA ASP A 385 -11.82 -35.83 4.20
C ASP A 385 -11.11 -37.18 4.09
N LEU A 386 -9.78 -37.17 4.05
CA LEU A 386 -8.95 -38.35 3.79
C LEU A 386 -9.07 -39.43 4.87
N PHE A 387 -9.43 -39.08 6.11
CA PHE A 387 -9.38 -40.01 7.24
C PHE A 387 -10.75 -40.51 7.70
N ASN A 388 -11.78 -39.67 7.62
CA ASN A 388 -13.12 -40.02 8.11
C ASN A 388 -14.17 -40.14 6.99
N GLY A 389 -13.80 -39.88 5.73
CA GLY A 389 -14.69 -40.00 4.58
C GLY A 389 -15.82 -38.97 4.53
N ARG A 390 -15.85 -37.97 5.43
CA ARG A 390 -16.90 -36.95 5.45
C ARG A 390 -16.69 -35.95 4.33
N ARG A 391 -17.80 -35.58 3.68
CA ARG A 391 -17.83 -34.53 2.66
C ARG A 391 -17.63 -33.15 3.28
N ARG A 392 -16.86 -32.30 2.62
CA ARG A 392 -16.54 -30.92 3.00
C ARG A 392 -16.57 -30.03 1.77
N GLU A 393 -17.09 -28.82 1.93
CA GLU A 393 -17.19 -27.85 0.84
C GLU A 393 -16.74 -26.46 1.30
N ASN A 394 -16.25 -25.67 0.34
CA ASN A 394 -15.94 -24.26 0.59
C ASN A 394 -15.91 -23.47 -0.73
N ILE A 395 -16.04 -22.15 -0.63
CA ILE A 395 -16.02 -21.21 -1.75
C ILE A 395 -14.86 -20.25 -1.56
N PHE A 396 -14.00 -20.17 -2.58
CA PHE A 396 -12.85 -19.27 -2.59
C PHE A 396 -12.97 -18.28 -3.74
N SER A 397 -12.32 -17.13 -3.64
CA SER A 397 -12.01 -16.34 -4.84
C SER A 397 -11.03 -17.14 -5.70
N ALA A 398 -11.16 -17.07 -7.03
CA ALA A 398 -10.28 -17.74 -7.99
C ALA A 398 -8.82 -17.24 -7.94
N THR A 399 -8.53 -16.19 -7.17
CA THR A 399 -7.17 -15.69 -6.90
C THR A 399 -6.63 -16.09 -5.53
N SER A 400 -7.41 -16.80 -4.71
CA SER A 400 -7.02 -17.14 -3.33
C SER A 400 -5.84 -18.10 -3.29
N GLU A 401 -4.98 -17.92 -2.29
CA GLU A 401 -4.04 -18.95 -1.86
C GLU A 401 -4.74 -19.91 -0.91
N ILE A 402 -4.56 -21.21 -1.14
CA ILE A 402 -5.10 -22.32 -0.35
C ILE A 402 -3.96 -23.14 0.23
N GLN A 403 -4.23 -23.88 1.30
CA GLN A 403 -3.29 -24.81 1.88
C GLN A 403 -3.41 -26.18 1.20
N VAL A 404 -2.29 -26.69 0.70
CA VAL A 404 -2.17 -28.02 0.10
C VAL A 404 -1.41 -28.91 1.09
N PRO A 405 -2.04 -29.97 1.64
CA PRO A 405 -1.37 -30.83 2.61
C PRO A 405 -0.32 -31.70 1.92
N PHE A 406 0.77 -31.98 2.63
CA PHE A 406 1.69 -33.05 2.23
C PHE A 406 1.08 -34.38 2.68
N VAL A 407 0.81 -35.26 1.71
CA VAL A 407 0.26 -36.60 1.95
C VAL A 407 1.39 -37.60 1.73
N PHE A 408 1.68 -38.39 2.76
CA PHE A 408 2.70 -39.42 2.75
C PHE A 408 2.02 -40.78 2.77
N GLU A 409 2.51 -41.69 1.94
CA GLU A 409 2.10 -43.09 1.90
C GLU A 409 3.37 -43.91 2.10
N ASP A 410 3.40 -44.71 3.16
CA ASP A 410 4.50 -45.61 3.51
C ASP A 410 3.89 -47.02 3.63
N GLU A 411 4.52 -48.02 3.01
CA GLU A 411 4.10 -49.43 3.08
C GLU A 411 4.77 -50.13 4.27
N TYR A 412 4.01 -50.84 5.07
CA TYR A 412 4.51 -51.58 6.23
C TYR A 412 4.08 -53.06 6.13
N CYS A 413 5.00 -53.96 6.50
CA CYS A 413 4.65 -55.37 6.68
C CYS A 413 4.01 -55.58 8.06
N VAL A 414 2.84 -56.21 8.10
CA VAL A 414 2.19 -56.58 9.35
C VAL A 414 2.91 -57.80 9.92
N VAL A 415 3.75 -57.59 10.93
CA VAL A 415 4.55 -58.67 11.55
C VAL A 415 3.74 -59.46 12.58
N MET A 416 2.91 -58.78 13.37
CA MET A 416 2.09 -59.39 14.41
C MET A 416 0.90 -58.48 14.70
N MET A 417 -0.27 -59.07 14.88
CA MET A 417 -1.48 -58.36 15.28
C MET A 417 -1.92 -58.90 16.65
N MET A 418 -1.70 -58.12 17.71
CA MET A 418 -2.14 -58.51 19.04
C MET A 418 -3.62 -58.14 19.20
N ILE A 419 -4.48 -59.16 19.25
CA ILE A 419 -5.90 -59.00 19.55
C ILE A 419 -6.03 -59.02 21.08
N LYS A 420 -6.62 -57.97 21.64
CA LYS A 420 -6.82 -57.83 23.08
C LYS A 420 -8.11 -58.48 23.53
#